data_AF-A0A1W9M1Z4-F1
#
_entry.id   AF-A0A1W9M1Z4-F1
#
_cell.length_a   1.000
_cell.length_b   1.000
_cell.length_c   1.000
_cell.angle_alpha   90.00
_cell.angle_beta   90.00
_cell.angle_gamma   90.00
#
_symmetry.space_group_name_H-M   'P 1'
#
loop_
_entity.id
_entity.type
_entity.pdbx_description
1 polymer ?
#
loop_
_entity_poly.entity_id
_entity_poly.type
_entity_poly.pdbx_seq_one_letter_code
_entity_poly.pdbx_strand_id
1 'polypeptide(L)'
;MKKQCCVPPKSDAEFVCGTEDISEVCKRPYNPSYPLVCMDEMTKQLIGETRTVIPAAPGQTEKYDYEYERNGVNNLFMIFAPLEGQRYVKVTDRRTATDWAGCVRDITDVYFPRAEKIILVMDNLNTHRPSSLYKAFPPEEARRILDKLEIHYTPKHGSWLDTAEIEFSVLQRRCLNCRIPDQETLKQKAADWEQNRNNRHFRK
;
A
#
# COMPACT_ATOMS: atom_id res chain seq x y z
N MET A 1 -18.14 -13.05 8.87
CA MET A 1 -17.28 -12.06 8.18
C MET A 1 -18.15 -11.33 7.16
N LYS A 2 -18.53 -10.07 7.41
CA LYS A 2 -19.30 -9.28 6.42
C LYS A 2 -18.32 -8.81 5.34
N LYS A 3 -18.49 -9.27 4.11
CA LYS A 3 -17.71 -8.76 2.96
C LYS A 3 -18.26 -7.37 2.62
N GLN A 4 -17.42 -6.35 2.73
CA GLN A 4 -17.72 -5.06 2.13
C GLN A 4 -17.48 -5.22 0.63
N CYS A 5 -18.57 -5.28 -0.16
CA CYS A 5 -18.50 -5.11 -1.59
C CYS A 5 -19.29 -3.84 -1.93
N CYS A 6 -18.68 -2.97 -2.72
CA CYS A 6 -19.39 -1.85 -3.31
C CYS A 6 -20.08 -2.40 -4.56
N VAL A 7 -21.42 -2.40 -4.56
CA VAL A 7 -22.20 -2.73 -5.76
C VAL A 7 -22.26 -1.44 -6.59
N PRO A 8 -21.62 -1.36 -7.75
CA PRO A 8 -21.69 -0.16 -8.57
C PRO A 8 -23.15 0.11 -8.96
N PRO A 9 -23.55 1.38 -9.12
CA PRO A 9 -24.86 1.72 -9.65
C PRO A 9 -25.08 1.01 -10.99
N LYS A 10 -26.30 0.51 -11.24
CA LYS A 10 -26.61 -0.21 -12.49
C LYS A 10 -26.26 0.68 -13.70
N SER A 11 -25.39 0.18 -14.57
CA SER A 11 -25.00 0.80 -15.85
C SER A 11 -24.09 2.03 -15.77
N ASP A 12 -23.03 2.00 -14.96
CA ASP A 12 -21.98 3.02 -14.99
C ASP A 12 -20.92 2.71 -16.08
N ALA A 13 -20.90 3.51 -17.14
CA ALA A 13 -19.96 3.34 -18.25
C ALA A 13 -18.50 3.62 -17.86
N GLU A 14 -18.26 4.56 -16.93
CA GLU A 14 -16.91 4.87 -16.42
C GLU A 14 -16.37 3.66 -15.64
N PHE A 15 -17.24 3.02 -14.85
CA PHE A 15 -16.89 1.81 -14.12
C PHE A 15 -16.53 0.64 -15.05
N VAL A 16 -17.34 0.38 -16.09
CA VAL A 16 -17.09 -0.70 -17.04
C VAL A 16 -15.77 -0.46 -17.79
N CYS A 17 -15.57 0.77 -18.31
CA CYS A 17 -14.34 1.12 -19.03
C CYS A 17 -13.09 0.93 -18.17
N GLY A 18 -13.10 1.43 -16.93
CA GLY A 18 -11.97 1.24 -16.01
C GLY A 18 -11.76 -0.22 -15.62
N THR A 19 -12.83 -1.01 -15.49
CA THR A 19 -12.71 -2.45 -15.19
C THR A 19 -12.07 -3.21 -16.35
N GLU A 20 -12.45 -2.90 -17.59
CA GLU A 20 -11.88 -3.53 -18.79
C GLU A 20 -10.39 -3.17 -18.94
N ASP A 21 -10.01 -1.92 -18.71
CA ASP A 21 -8.62 -1.45 -18.72
C ASP A 21 -7.75 -2.23 -17.72
N ILE A 22 -8.16 -2.29 -16.44
CA ILE A 22 -7.42 -3.05 -15.42
C ILE A 22 -7.40 -4.54 -15.74
N SER A 23 -8.50 -5.10 -16.28
CA SER A 23 -8.57 -6.50 -16.69
C SER A 23 -7.58 -6.82 -17.81
N GLU A 24 -7.40 -5.92 -18.78
CA GLU A 24 -6.43 -6.07 -19.86
C GLU A 24 -5.00 -6.03 -19.34
N VAL A 25 -4.68 -5.06 -18.49
CA VAL A 25 -3.36 -4.91 -17.86
C VAL A 25 -2.99 -6.14 -17.04
N CYS A 26 -3.89 -6.63 -16.20
CA CYS A 26 -3.65 -7.80 -15.35
C CYS A 26 -3.48 -9.11 -16.13
N LYS A 27 -3.94 -9.18 -17.39
CA LYS A 27 -3.77 -10.34 -18.28
C LYS A 27 -2.47 -10.32 -19.07
N ARG A 28 -1.72 -9.21 -19.05
CA ARG A 28 -0.45 -9.12 -19.76
C ARG A 28 0.51 -10.19 -19.25
N PRO A 29 1.29 -10.85 -20.13
CA PRO A 29 2.26 -11.84 -19.71
C PRO A 29 3.35 -11.19 -18.86
N TYR A 30 3.93 -11.97 -17.94
CA TYR A 30 5.06 -11.51 -17.14
C TYR A 30 6.22 -11.05 -18.03
N ASN A 31 6.69 -9.83 -17.81
CA ASN A 31 7.84 -9.26 -18.49
C ASN A 31 8.67 -8.42 -17.50
N PRO A 32 9.92 -8.81 -17.19
CA PRO A 32 10.74 -8.10 -16.22
C PRO A 32 11.17 -6.68 -16.66
N SER A 33 11.13 -6.36 -17.96
CA SER A 33 11.33 -4.99 -18.44
C SER A 33 10.08 -4.11 -18.24
N TYR A 34 8.91 -4.72 -18.04
CA TYR A 34 7.60 -4.09 -17.91
C TYR A 34 6.85 -4.61 -16.67
N PRO A 35 7.39 -4.47 -15.46
CA PRO A 35 6.76 -5.00 -14.25
C PRO A 35 5.40 -4.34 -14.02
N LEU A 36 4.42 -5.16 -13.62
CA LEU A 36 3.13 -4.70 -13.13
C LEU A 36 3.26 -4.41 -11.63
N VAL A 37 2.93 -3.19 -11.24
CA VAL A 37 3.03 -2.72 -9.85
C VAL A 37 1.70 -2.10 -9.45
N CYS A 38 1.12 -2.60 -8.37
CA CYS A 38 -0.03 -2.03 -7.71
C CYS A 38 0.41 -1.17 -6.53
N MET A 39 -0.24 -0.02 -6.32
CA MET A 39 0.06 0.85 -5.18
C MET A 39 -1.22 1.39 -4.55
N ASP A 40 -1.26 1.30 -3.22
CA ASP A 40 -2.36 1.82 -2.40
C ASP A 40 -1.78 2.39 -1.08
N GLU A 41 -2.65 2.96 -0.26
CA GLU A 41 -2.30 3.47 1.07
C GLU A 41 -3.35 3.17 2.15
N MET A 42 -2.90 3.21 3.40
CA MET A 42 -3.81 3.20 4.54
C MET A 42 -3.27 4.01 5.71
N THR A 43 -4.19 4.49 6.56
CA THR A 43 -3.83 5.14 7.82
C THR A 43 -3.85 4.15 8.98
N LYS A 44 -2.87 4.27 9.89
CA LYS A 44 -2.82 3.53 11.15
C LYS A 44 -2.76 4.50 12.32
N GLN A 45 -3.74 4.40 13.21
CA GLN A 45 -3.72 5.12 14.48
C GLN A 45 -2.66 4.52 15.41
N LEU A 46 -1.83 5.39 15.98
CA LEU A 46 -0.88 5.01 17.01
C LEU A 46 -1.55 5.09 18.39
N ILE A 47 -1.41 4.00 19.14
CA ILE A 47 -2.03 3.81 20.43
C ILE A 47 -0.99 3.27 21.40
N GLY A 48 -0.65 4.06 22.41
CA GLY A 48 0.22 3.68 23.52
C GLY A 48 -0.57 3.05 24.67
N GLU A 49 0.11 2.21 25.46
CA GLU A 49 -0.43 1.72 26.73
C GLU A 49 -0.05 2.69 27.85
N THR A 50 -1.03 3.12 28.64
CA THR A 50 -0.80 4.07 29.74
C THR A 50 -0.33 3.38 31.03
N ARG A 51 -0.43 2.04 31.12
CA ARG A 51 -0.05 1.26 32.32
C ARG A 51 0.53 -0.11 31.97
N THR A 52 1.44 -0.58 32.84
CA THR A 52 2.06 -1.91 32.75
C THR A 52 1.02 -3.02 32.89
N VAL A 53 0.99 -3.95 31.93
CA VAL A 53 0.13 -5.14 31.95
C VAL A 53 0.38 -5.95 33.23
N ILE A 54 -0.69 -6.39 33.89
CA ILE A 54 -0.59 -7.33 35.02
C ILE A 54 -0.44 -8.74 34.43
N PRO A 55 0.72 -9.42 34.62
CA PRO A 55 0.97 -10.73 34.04
C PRO A 55 -0.06 -11.76 34.48
N ALA A 56 -0.31 -12.76 33.62
CA ALA A 56 -1.12 -13.91 34.00
C ALA A 56 -0.47 -14.69 35.16
N ALA A 57 -1.29 -15.17 36.10
CA ALA A 57 -0.90 -16.06 37.19
C ALA A 57 -1.79 -17.32 37.16
N PRO A 58 -1.41 -18.43 37.79
CA PRO A 58 -2.26 -19.63 37.82
C PRO A 58 -3.67 -19.31 38.33
N GLY A 59 -4.67 -19.45 37.44
CA GLY A 59 -6.08 -19.11 37.73
C GLY A 59 -6.49 -17.66 37.41
N GLN A 60 -5.60 -16.82 36.89
CA GLN A 60 -5.91 -15.46 36.45
C GLN A 60 -5.42 -15.20 35.01
N THR A 61 -6.38 -14.91 34.12
CA THR A 61 -6.10 -14.43 32.75
C THR A 61 -5.40 -13.06 32.81
N GLU A 62 -4.51 -12.82 31.86
CA GLU A 62 -3.89 -11.52 31.62
C GLU A 62 -4.94 -10.40 31.55
N LYS A 63 -4.72 -9.31 32.30
CA LYS A 63 -5.64 -8.17 32.37
C LYS A 63 -5.02 -6.96 31.69
N TYR A 64 -5.71 -6.46 30.67
CA TYR A 64 -5.38 -5.21 29.99
C TYR A 64 -6.22 -4.07 30.57
N ASP A 65 -5.60 -2.91 30.80
CA ASP A 65 -6.33 -1.69 31.15
C ASP A 65 -7.02 -1.12 29.89
N TYR A 66 -8.23 -0.60 30.08
CA TYR A 66 -9.03 0.00 29.02
C TYR A 66 -8.48 1.38 28.62
N GLU A 67 -7.79 2.07 29.53
CA GLU A 67 -7.12 3.35 29.24
C GLU A 67 -5.99 3.17 28.21
N TYR A 68 -5.92 4.09 27.24
CA TYR A 68 -4.88 4.11 26.22
C TYR A 68 -4.56 5.55 25.81
N GLU A 69 -3.34 5.79 25.33
CA GLU A 69 -2.91 7.10 24.83
C GLU A 69 -2.99 7.13 23.30
N ARG A 70 -3.49 8.23 22.74
CA ARG A 70 -3.55 8.43 21.28
C ARG A 70 -2.31 9.21 20.84
N ASN A 71 -1.39 8.52 20.17
CA ASN A 71 -0.10 9.08 19.74
C ASN A 71 -0.12 9.57 18.29
N GLY A 72 -1.30 9.97 17.80
CA GLY A 72 -1.50 10.43 16.43
C GLY A 72 -1.83 9.31 15.43
N VAL A 73 -1.60 9.60 14.16
CA VAL A 73 -1.91 8.72 13.03
C VAL A 73 -0.75 8.79 12.04
N ASN A 74 -0.31 7.62 11.57
CA ASN A 74 0.65 7.51 10.47
C ASN A 74 -0.03 6.97 9.21
N ASN A 75 0.61 7.21 8.07
CA ASN A 75 0.24 6.64 6.79
C ASN A 75 1.20 5.51 6.40
N LEU A 76 0.69 4.50 5.72
CA LEU A 76 1.47 3.44 5.09
C LEU A 76 1.14 3.42 3.61
N PHE A 77 2.16 3.35 2.76
CA PHE A 77 2.03 2.99 1.35
C PHE A 77 2.40 1.52 1.17
N MET A 78 1.60 0.79 0.40
CA MET A 78 1.89 -0.57 -0.05
C MET A 78 2.17 -0.50 -1.54
N ILE A 79 3.35 -0.95 -1.92
CA ILE A 79 3.71 -1.21 -3.30
C ILE A 79 3.77 -2.73 -3.45
N PHE A 80 3.01 -3.29 -4.38
CA PHE A 80 3.01 -4.73 -4.62
C PHE A 80 3.18 -5.03 -6.11
N ALA A 81 4.23 -5.79 -6.44
CA ALA A 81 4.48 -6.33 -7.75
C ALA A 81 4.05 -7.82 -7.77
N PRO A 82 2.82 -8.14 -8.23
CA PRO A 82 2.23 -9.46 -8.04
C PRO A 82 2.93 -10.59 -8.79
N LEU A 83 3.45 -10.32 -9.99
CA LEU A 83 4.09 -11.35 -10.83
C LEU A 83 5.53 -11.64 -10.36
N GLU A 84 6.13 -10.67 -9.69
CA GLU A 84 7.46 -10.71 -9.09
C GLU A 84 7.41 -11.27 -7.65
N GLY A 85 6.22 -11.28 -7.06
CA GLY A 85 6.02 -11.67 -5.67
C GLY A 85 6.71 -10.74 -4.67
N GLN A 86 6.94 -9.47 -5.03
CA GLN A 86 7.65 -8.50 -4.18
C GLN A 86 6.72 -7.42 -3.66
N ARG A 87 6.76 -7.16 -2.35
CA ARG A 87 6.03 -6.09 -1.67
C ARG A 87 7.01 -5.12 -1.03
N TYR A 88 6.61 -3.86 -0.94
CA TYR A 88 7.34 -2.82 -0.22
C TYR A 88 6.36 -1.98 0.57
N VAL A 89 6.64 -1.76 1.86
CA VAL A 89 5.79 -0.99 2.77
C VAL A 89 6.54 0.23 3.25
N LYS A 90 6.02 1.42 2.96
CA LYS A 90 6.61 2.69 3.37
C LYS A 90 5.74 3.41 4.39
N VAL A 91 6.25 3.57 5.61
CA VAL A 91 5.57 4.33 6.67
C VAL A 91 5.96 5.81 6.56
N THR A 92 4.96 6.68 6.61
CA THR A 92 5.07 8.13 6.47
C THR A 92 4.23 8.84 7.54
N ASP A 93 4.55 10.09 7.83
CA ASP A 93 3.76 10.91 8.78
C ASP A 93 2.43 11.33 8.17
N ARG A 94 2.41 11.54 6.85
CA ARG A 94 1.27 12.08 6.12
C ARG A 94 1.12 11.38 4.78
N ARG A 95 -0.03 11.62 4.17
CA ARG A 95 -0.36 11.20 2.81
C ARG A 95 -0.50 12.43 1.91
N THR A 96 0.60 13.09 1.63
CA THR A 96 0.61 14.26 0.75
C THR A 96 1.00 13.88 -0.68
N ALA A 97 0.76 14.78 -1.63
CA ALA A 97 1.25 14.65 -3.01
C ALA A 97 2.77 14.45 -3.08
N THR A 98 3.53 15.05 -2.16
CA THR A 98 4.99 14.89 -2.09
C THR A 98 5.39 13.54 -1.52
N ASP A 99 4.64 13.01 -0.54
CA ASP A 99 4.89 11.66 -0.01
C ASP A 99 4.63 10.59 -1.07
N TRP A 100 3.53 10.74 -1.82
CA TRP A 100 3.20 9.88 -2.96
C TRP A 100 4.28 9.95 -4.04
N ALA A 101 4.70 11.17 -4.44
CA ALA A 101 5.76 11.35 -5.44
C ALA A 101 7.08 10.70 -5.01
N GLY A 102 7.41 10.77 -3.72
CA GLY A 102 8.53 10.05 -3.14
C GLY A 102 8.42 8.53 -3.29
N CYS A 103 7.24 7.96 -3.07
CA CYS A 103 6.99 6.53 -3.28
C CYS A 103 7.14 6.15 -4.76
N VAL A 104 6.58 6.95 -5.67
CA VAL A 104 6.69 6.71 -7.11
C VAL A 104 8.14 6.77 -7.59
N ARG A 105 8.95 7.71 -7.09
CA ARG A 105 10.39 7.74 -7.36
C ARG A 105 11.10 6.49 -6.83
N ASP A 106 10.76 6.02 -5.64
CA ASP A 106 11.36 4.78 -5.11
C ASP A 106 11.00 3.56 -5.98
N ILE A 107 9.77 3.51 -6.53
CA ILE A 107 9.38 2.48 -7.50
C ILE A 107 10.30 2.53 -8.73
N THR A 108 10.56 3.71 -9.29
CA THR A 108 11.37 3.83 -10.51
C THR A 108 12.87 3.63 -10.28
N ASP A 109 13.38 4.05 -9.13
CA ASP A 109 14.83 4.21 -8.91
C ASP A 109 15.42 3.16 -7.96
N VAL A 110 14.60 2.62 -7.04
CA VAL A 110 15.05 1.65 -6.03
C VAL A 110 14.53 0.26 -6.33
N TYR A 111 13.22 0.11 -6.54
CA TYR A 111 12.60 -1.21 -6.68
C TYR A 111 12.74 -1.77 -8.09
N PHE A 112 12.55 -0.92 -9.11
CA PHE A 112 12.64 -1.32 -10.52
C PHE A 112 13.57 -0.40 -11.34
N PRO A 113 14.84 -0.22 -10.95
CA PRO A 113 15.78 0.68 -11.63
C PRO A 113 16.05 0.27 -13.08
N ARG A 114 15.99 -1.04 -13.38
CA ARG A 114 16.30 -1.59 -14.71
C ARG A 114 15.09 -1.79 -15.62
N ALA A 115 13.88 -1.53 -15.13
CA ALA A 115 12.68 -1.60 -15.97
C ALA A 115 12.74 -0.52 -17.06
N GLU A 116 12.24 -0.84 -18.25
CA GLU A 116 12.10 0.13 -19.34
C GLU A 116 10.86 1.00 -19.11
N LYS A 117 9.78 0.36 -18.67
CA LYS A 117 8.52 0.99 -18.29
C LYS A 117 7.92 0.23 -17.11
N ILE A 118 7.24 0.91 -16.20
CA ILE A 118 6.57 0.28 -15.06
C ILE A 118 5.08 0.52 -15.23
N ILE A 119 4.30 -0.56 -15.26
CA ILE A 119 2.85 -0.49 -15.36
C ILE A 119 2.33 -0.30 -13.95
N LEU A 120 1.89 0.90 -13.63
CA LEU A 120 1.52 1.32 -12.29
C LEU A 120 0.01 1.44 -12.16
N VAL A 121 -0.59 0.53 -11.41
CA VAL A 121 -2.04 0.49 -11.09
C VAL A 121 -2.25 1.09 -9.70
N MET A 122 -3.21 2.00 -9.56
CA MET A 122 -3.58 2.61 -8.28
C MET A 122 -5.02 3.14 -8.31
N ASP A 123 -5.55 3.62 -7.18
CA ASP A 123 -6.82 4.35 -7.16
C ASP A 123 -6.70 5.77 -7.77
N ASN A 124 -7.85 6.41 -8.03
CA ASN A 124 -7.91 7.76 -8.61
C ASN A 124 -7.97 8.86 -7.53
N LEU A 125 -7.10 8.79 -6.52
CA LEU A 125 -6.98 9.84 -5.51
C LEU A 125 -6.41 11.13 -6.12
N ASN A 126 -6.75 12.30 -5.55
CA ASN A 126 -6.28 13.59 -6.05
C ASN A 126 -4.75 13.77 -6.02
N THR A 127 -4.05 13.01 -5.18
CA THR A 127 -2.59 12.94 -5.09
C THR A 127 -1.98 12.09 -6.19
N HIS A 128 -2.75 11.19 -6.80
CA HIS A 128 -2.31 10.19 -7.77
C HIS A 128 -2.31 10.77 -9.17
N ARG A 129 -1.51 11.83 -9.36
CA ARG A 129 -1.48 12.59 -10.59
C ARG A 129 -0.05 12.90 -10.99
N PRO A 130 0.26 12.92 -12.30
CA PRO A 130 1.57 13.36 -12.77
C PRO A 130 1.99 14.72 -12.22
N SER A 131 1.05 15.66 -12.02
CA SER A 131 1.32 16.97 -11.43
C SER A 131 1.89 16.90 -10.00
N SER A 132 1.63 15.83 -9.24
CA SER A 132 2.25 15.61 -7.93
C SER A 132 3.75 15.39 -8.04
N LEU A 133 4.25 14.77 -9.13
CA LEU A 133 5.69 14.67 -9.39
C LEU A 133 6.32 16.06 -9.62
N TYR A 134 5.68 16.90 -10.44
CA TYR A 134 6.14 18.27 -10.69
C TYR A 134 6.02 19.19 -9.47
N LYS A 135 5.13 18.85 -8.53
CA LYS A 135 5.05 19.53 -7.23
C LYS A 135 6.22 19.15 -6.32
N ALA A 136 6.70 17.92 -6.41
CA ALA A 136 7.72 17.37 -5.52
C ALA A 136 9.15 17.53 -6.04
N PHE A 137 9.34 17.52 -7.36
CA PHE A 137 10.65 17.47 -8.00
C PHE A 137 10.80 18.53 -9.09
N PRO A 138 12.04 18.91 -9.45
CA PRO A 138 12.29 19.74 -10.63
C PRO A 138 11.65 19.14 -11.90
N PRO A 139 11.23 19.96 -12.88
CA PRO A 139 10.52 19.47 -14.06
C PRO A 139 11.23 18.36 -14.85
N GLU A 140 12.55 18.42 -14.97
CA GLU A 140 13.37 17.39 -15.63
C GLU A 140 13.26 16.04 -14.91
N GLU A 141 13.38 16.04 -13.59
CA GLU A 141 13.29 14.84 -12.76
C GLU A 141 11.87 14.27 -12.72
N ALA A 142 10.86 15.15 -12.58
CA ALA A 142 9.46 14.75 -12.65
C ALA A 142 9.13 14.10 -14.01
N ARG A 143 9.67 14.65 -15.09
CA ARG A 143 9.48 14.12 -16.45
C ARG A 143 10.19 12.78 -16.62
N ARG A 144 11.45 12.63 -16.17
CA ARG A 144 12.20 11.37 -16.19
C ARG A 144 11.43 10.24 -15.50
N ILE A 145 10.91 10.51 -14.30
CA ILE A 145 10.11 9.54 -13.54
C ILE A 145 8.84 9.19 -14.33
N LEU A 146 8.09 10.19 -14.78
CA LEU A 146 6.83 9.99 -15.51
C LEU A 146 7.02 9.21 -16.82
N ASP A 147 8.11 9.47 -17.55
CA ASP A 147 8.41 8.78 -18.81
C ASP A 147 8.70 7.28 -18.59
N LYS A 148 9.02 6.86 -17.37
CA LYS A 148 9.17 5.45 -16.98
C LYS A 148 7.86 4.80 -16.55
N LEU A 149 6.74 5.52 -16.48
CA LEU A 149 5.46 4.99 -15.97
C LEU A 149 4.41 4.85 -17.07
N GLU A 150 3.67 3.74 -17.04
CA GLU A 150 2.39 3.55 -17.70
C GLU A 150 1.32 3.46 -16.60
N ILE A 151 0.52 4.51 -16.42
CA ILE A 151 -0.37 4.63 -15.26
C ILE A 151 -1.80 4.21 -15.63
N HIS A 152 -2.36 3.32 -14.82
CA HIS A 152 -3.75 2.90 -14.89
C HIS A 152 -4.47 3.16 -13.56
N TYR A 153 -5.71 3.63 -13.63
CA TYR A 153 -6.50 3.96 -12.45
C TYR A 153 -7.64 2.96 -12.28
N THR A 154 -7.79 2.41 -11.07
CA THR A 154 -8.97 1.62 -10.76
C THR A 154 -10.22 2.50 -10.81
N PRO A 155 -11.36 1.98 -11.31
CA PRO A 155 -12.60 2.73 -11.33
C PRO A 155 -13.05 3.05 -9.91
N LYS A 156 -13.79 4.15 -9.75
CA LYS A 156 -14.45 4.45 -8.46
C LYS A 156 -15.29 3.24 -8.04
N HIS A 157 -15.27 2.92 -6.74
CA HIS A 157 -15.91 1.72 -6.18
C HIS A 157 -15.30 0.36 -6.62
N GLY A 158 -14.21 0.38 -7.40
CA GLY A 158 -13.48 -0.78 -7.89
C GLY A 158 -12.19 -1.09 -7.14
N SER A 159 -12.06 -0.66 -5.88
CA SER A 159 -10.82 -0.82 -5.09
C SER A 159 -10.37 -2.29 -4.99
N TRP A 160 -11.31 -3.23 -5.00
CA TRP A 160 -11.06 -4.68 -5.03
C TRP A 160 -10.27 -5.17 -6.25
N LEU A 161 -10.11 -4.36 -7.30
CA LEU A 161 -9.24 -4.62 -8.44
C LEU A 161 -7.76 -4.30 -8.14
N ASP A 162 -7.49 -3.50 -7.12
CA ASP A 162 -6.14 -3.19 -6.67
C ASP A 162 -5.61 -4.31 -5.77
N THR A 163 -4.54 -4.97 -6.22
CA THR A 163 -3.95 -6.08 -5.47
C THR A 163 -3.17 -5.59 -4.24
N ALA A 164 -2.75 -4.32 -4.20
CA ALA A 164 -2.13 -3.73 -3.01
C ALA A 164 -3.13 -3.68 -1.83
N GLU A 165 -4.42 -3.42 -2.09
CA GLU A 165 -5.47 -3.44 -1.06
C GLU A 165 -5.58 -4.82 -0.40
N ILE A 166 -5.44 -5.90 -1.19
CA ILE A 166 -5.46 -7.28 -0.69
C ILE A 166 -4.29 -7.54 0.26
N GLU A 167 -3.08 -7.11 -0.09
CA GLU A 167 -1.90 -7.26 0.76
C GLU A 167 -1.98 -6.40 2.02
N PHE A 168 -2.55 -5.19 1.95
CA PHE A 168 -2.88 -4.42 3.16
C PHE A 168 -3.83 -5.15 4.08
N SER A 169 -4.87 -5.74 3.50
CA SER A 169 -5.83 -6.57 4.23
C SER A 169 -5.14 -7.70 5.01
N VAL A 170 -4.08 -8.30 4.44
CA VAL A 170 -3.26 -9.33 5.10
C VAL A 170 -2.33 -8.73 6.16
N LEU A 171 -1.62 -7.64 5.85
CA LEU A 171 -0.75 -6.92 6.79
C LEU A 171 -1.52 -6.47 8.04
N GLN A 172 -2.70 -5.87 7.83
CA GLN A 172 -3.57 -5.39 8.90
C GLN A 172 -3.99 -6.54 9.82
N ARG A 173 -4.49 -7.65 9.26
CA ARG A 173 -4.97 -8.78 10.05
C ARG A 173 -3.86 -9.53 10.79
N ARG A 174 -2.68 -9.66 10.18
CA ARG A 174 -1.60 -10.51 10.71
C ARG A 174 -0.58 -9.76 11.56
N CYS A 175 -0.34 -8.49 11.29
CA CYS A 175 0.76 -7.75 11.91
C CYS A 175 0.26 -6.50 12.66
N LEU A 176 -0.67 -5.74 12.07
CA LEU A 176 -1.10 -4.45 12.61
C LEU A 176 -2.38 -4.51 13.45
N ASN A 177 -2.94 -5.70 13.70
CA ASN A 177 -4.11 -5.88 14.59
C ASN A 177 -3.70 -5.88 16.07
N CYS A 178 -2.90 -4.91 16.46
CA CYS A 178 -2.43 -4.66 17.83
C CYS A 178 -2.32 -3.15 18.08
N ARG A 179 -2.14 -2.78 19.36
CA ARG A 179 -1.74 -1.43 19.77
C ARG A 179 -0.28 -1.21 19.34
N ILE A 180 -0.03 -0.06 18.73
CA ILE A 180 1.29 0.32 18.23
C ILE A 180 1.58 1.72 18.77
N PRO A 181 2.51 1.86 19.73
CA PRO A 181 2.69 3.10 20.48
C PRO A 181 3.29 4.23 19.64
N ASP A 182 4.17 3.91 18.69
CA ASP A 182 4.95 4.88 17.94
C ASP A 182 5.24 4.42 16.50
N GLN A 183 5.73 5.37 15.70
CA GLN A 183 6.03 5.13 14.29
C GLN A 183 7.19 4.14 14.09
N GLU A 184 8.15 4.09 15.01
CA GLU A 184 9.32 3.22 14.88
C GLU A 184 8.91 1.75 15.04
N THR A 185 8.07 1.47 16.02
CA THR A 185 7.44 0.16 16.21
C THR A 185 6.60 -0.22 14.98
N LEU A 186 5.89 0.73 14.38
CA LEU A 186 5.13 0.51 13.15
C LEU A 186 6.04 0.13 11.97
N LYS A 187 7.14 0.87 11.77
CA LYS A 187 8.15 0.61 10.73
C LYS A 187 8.76 -0.77 10.89
N GLN A 188 9.19 -1.13 12.11
CA GLN A 188 9.79 -2.44 12.38
C GLN A 188 8.81 -3.57 12.07
N LYS A 189 7.57 -3.47 12.56
CA LYS A 189 6.52 -4.47 12.30
C LYS A 189 6.21 -4.62 10.81
N ALA A 190 6.14 -3.51 10.08
CA ALA A 190 5.91 -3.52 8.64
C ALA A 190 7.09 -4.17 7.89
N ALA A 191 8.33 -3.82 8.23
CA ALA A 191 9.54 -4.37 7.63
C ALA A 191 9.67 -5.88 7.89
N ASP A 192 9.45 -6.33 9.13
CA ASP A 192 9.48 -7.75 9.48
C ASP A 192 8.44 -8.53 8.68
N TRP A 193 7.22 -7.99 8.55
CA TRP A 193 6.16 -8.62 7.78
C TRP A 193 6.51 -8.69 6.29
N GLU A 194 7.03 -7.60 5.72
CA GLU A 194 7.46 -7.50 4.33
C GLU A 194 8.52 -8.55 4.00
N GLN A 195 9.61 -8.60 4.77
CA GLN A 195 10.69 -9.57 4.59
C GLN A 195 10.16 -11.01 4.67
N ASN A 196 9.32 -11.30 5.67
CA ASN A 196 8.72 -12.62 5.82
C ASN A 196 7.82 -13.01 4.64
N ARG A 197 7.06 -12.06 4.08
CA ARG A 197 6.17 -12.32 2.92
C ARG A 197 6.97 -12.52 1.64
N ASN A 198 7.96 -11.67 1.38
CA ASN A 198 8.79 -11.74 0.18
C ASN A 198 9.65 -13.03 0.18
N ASN A 199 10.13 -13.48 1.34
CA ASN A 199 10.92 -14.72 1.46
C ASN A 199 10.10 -16.01 1.29
N ARG A 200 8.79 -16.00 1.59
CA ARG A 200 7.94 -17.20 1.50
C ARG A 200 7.64 -17.63 0.07
N HIS A 201 7.77 -16.74 -0.92
CA HIS A 201 7.47 -17.04 -2.31
C HIS A 201 8.68 -17.58 -3.11
N PHE A 202 9.86 -17.74 -2.50
CA PHE A 202 11.04 -18.39 -3.08
C PHE A 202 10.97 -19.94 -3.12
N ARG A 203 9.78 -20.53 -3.18
CA ARG A 203 9.62 -21.97 -3.45
C ARG A 203 9.02 -22.13 -4.85
N LYS A 204 9.90 -22.37 -5.82
CA LYS A 204 9.57 -22.92 -7.14
C LYS A 204 8.92 -24.29 -6.98
#